data_AF-Q384D9-F1
#
_entry.id   AF-Q384D9-F1
#
_cell.length_a   1.000
_cell.length_b   1.000
_cell.length_c   1.000
_cell.angle_alpha   90.00
_cell.angle_beta   90.00
_cell.angle_gamma   90.00
#
_symmetry.space_group_name_H-M   'P 1'
#
loop_
_entity.id
_entity.type
_entity.pdbx_description
1 polymer ?
#
loop_
_entity_poly.entity_id
_entity_poly.type
_entity_poly.pdbx_seq_one_letter_code
_entity_poly.pdbx_strand_id
1 'polypeptide(L)'
;MSFHPRDAFILHQEYIQRLNEGDEVDTSAEQKVELNLQRHADSESAATVTFSHEDHTLGNPLRHVIMEDPSVTSAGYAIPHPLEAKMQLHVQSSEYAVETVAKGLERLAAICDETLKSFNACVEAISAEDPEGH
;
A
#
# COMPACT_ATOMS: atom_id res chain seq x y z
N MET A 1 -20.05 -39.87 5.30
CA MET A 1 -20.27 -38.43 5.03
C MET A 1 -19.83 -38.17 3.60
N SER A 2 -20.75 -37.77 2.73
CA SER A 2 -20.47 -37.48 1.32
C SER A 2 -19.96 -36.06 1.23
N PHE A 3 -18.66 -35.88 1.02
CA PHE A 3 -18.06 -34.57 0.77
C PHE A 3 -18.61 -34.02 -0.54
N HIS A 4 -19.48 -33.01 -0.46
CA HIS A 4 -20.01 -32.37 -1.65
C HIS A 4 -18.98 -31.33 -2.10
N PRO A 5 -18.70 -31.16 -3.41
CA PRO A 5 -17.74 -30.17 -3.90
C PRO A 5 -18.06 -28.72 -3.51
N ARG A 6 -19.30 -28.44 -3.12
CA ARG A 6 -19.70 -27.13 -2.54
C ARG A 6 -19.13 -26.93 -1.12
N ASP A 7 -18.92 -28.01 -0.37
CA ASP A 7 -18.37 -27.96 0.99
C ASP A 7 -16.90 -27.52 0.95
N ALA A 8 -16.17 -27.85 -0.12
CA ALA A 8 -14.77 -27.44 -0.30
C ALA A 8 -14.61 -25.90 -0.33
N PHE A 9 -15.55 -25.19 -0.96
CA PHE A 9 -15.53 -23.73 -1.02
C PHE A 9 -15.81 -23.11 0.35
N ILE A 10 -16.80 -23.63 1.08
CA ILE A 10 -17.14 -23.18 2.43
C ILE A 10 -15.96 -23.43 3.38
N LEU A 11 -15.37 -24.63 3.36
CA LEU A 11 -14.20 -24.96 4.17
C LEU A 11 -12.98 -24.09 3.83
N HIS A 12 -12.81 -23.73 2.56
CA HIS A 12 -11.75 -22.81 2.15
C HIS A 12 -12.02 -21.39 2.67
N GLN A 13 -13.25 -20.89 2.57
CA GLN A 13 -13.60 -19.58 3.13
C GLN A 13 -13.45 -19.54 4.65
N GLU A 14 -13.87 -20.59 5.37
CA GLU A 14 -13.67 -20.72 6.82
C GLU A 14 -12.18 -20.81 7.18
N TYR A 15 -11.36 -21.45 6.35
CA TYR A 15 -9.91 -21.50 6.54
C TYR A 15 -9.25 -20.13 6.34
N ILE A 16 -9.63 -19.41 5.29
CA ILE A 16 -9.16 -18.03 5.05
C ILE A 16 -9.64 -17.11 6.19
N GLN A 17 -10.89 -17.23 6.63
CA GLN A 17 -11.39 -16.47 7.77
C GLN A 17 -10.60 -16.80 9.04
N ARG A 18 -10.28 -18.07 9.32
CA ARG A 18 -9.41 -18.44 10.45
C ARG A 18 -7.99 -17.90 10.34
N LEU A 19 -7.43 -17.83 9.13
CA LEU A 19 -6.14 -17.17 8.91
C LEU A 19 -6.23 -15.67 9.23
N ASN A 20 -7.35 -15.04 8.88
CA ASN A 20 -7.58 -13.61 9.07
C ASN A 20 -8.16 -13.25 10.45
N GLU A 21 -8.66 -14.20 11.24
CA GLU A 21 -9.28 -13.98 12.56
C GLU A 21 -8.29 -13.45 13.60
N GLY A 22 -6.98 -13.48 13.29
CA GLY A 22 -5.91 -12.83 14.04
C GLY A 22 -5.17 -11.73 13.27
N ASP A 23 -5.59 -11.43 12.03
CA ASP A 23 -5.15 -10.25 11.28
C ASP A 23 -6.09 -9.08 11.57
N GLU A 24 -6.36 -8.86 12.87
CA GLU A 24 -6.65 -7.50 13.31
C GLU A 24 -5.41 -6.70 12.91
N VAL A 25 -5.53 -5.80 11.94
CA VAL A 25 -4.47 -4.82 11.66
C VAL A 25 -4.13 -4.19 13.00
N ASP A 26 -2.97 -4.56 13.54
CA ASP A 26 -2.59 -4.17 14.87
C ASP A 26 -2.44 -2.65 14.88
N THR A 27 -3.42 -1.97 15.47
CA THR A 27 -3.36 -0.53 15.74
C THR A 27 -2.68 -0.26 17.07
N SER A 28 -2.22 -1.30 17.78
CA SER A 28 -1.40 -1.12 18.97
C SER A 28 -0.17 -0.31 18.59
N ALA A 29 0.26 0.54 19.51
CA ALA A 29 1.30 1.55 19.34
C ALA A 29 2.71 0.99 19.01
N GLU A 30 2.83 -0.27 18.61
CA GLU A 30 4.06 -0.85 18.09
C GLU A 30 4.39 -0.16 16.76
N GLN A 31 5.64 0.27 16.64
CA GLN A 31 6.12 1.11 15.56
C GLN A 31 5.85 0.46 14.18
N LYS A 32 4.83 0.94 13.47
CA LYS A 32 4.43 0.43 12.14
C LYS A 32 5.52 0.60 11.06
N VAL A 33 6.50 1.47 11.31
CA VAL A 33 7.53 1.83 10.33
C VAL A 33 8.93 1.80 10.96
N GLU A 34 9.77 0.88 10.50
CA GLU A 34 11.21 0.84 10.80
C GLU A 34 11.97 1.55 9.66
N LEU A 35 12.98 2.34 10.01
CA LEU A 35 13.69 3.18 9.05
C LEU A 35 15.19 2.93 9.10
N ASN A 36 15.77 2.48 7.99
CA ASN A 36 17.20 2.30 7.80
C ASN A 36 17.74 3.32 6.80
N LEU A 37 18.57 4.24 7.29
CA LEU A 37 19.20 5.27 6.45
C LEU A 37 20.61 4.90 6.06
N GLN A 38 20.90 5.03 4.77
CA GLN A 38 22.24 4.85 4.23
C GLN A 38 22.61 6.08 3.42
N ARG A 39 23.62 6.84 3.88
CA ARG A 39 24.23 7.88 3.05
C ARG A 39 25.24 7.23 2.12
N HIS A 40 24.98 7.26 0.81
CA HIS A 40 25.93 6.82 -0.22
C HIS A 40 26.44 8.05 -0.95
N ALA A 41 27.70 8.40 -0.72
CA ALA A 41 28.39 9.58 -1.27
C ALA A 41 27.81 10.95 -0.82
N ASP A 42 28.52 12.04 -1.15
CA ASP A 42 28.20 13.40 -0.72
C ASP A 42 26.92 13.96 -1.37
N SER A 43 26.45 13.38 -2.48
CA SER A 43 25.35 13.93 -3.29
C SER A 43 24.05 13.13 -3.31
N GLU A 44 24.02 11.90 -2.81
CA GLU A 44 22.81 11.06 -2.86
C GLU A 44 22.47 10.48 -1.48
N SER A 45 21.18 10.51 -1.16
CA SER A 45 20.62 9.88 0.03
C SER A 45 19.93 8.58 -0.39
N ALA A 46 20.20 7.49 0.33
CA ALA A 46 19.43 6.26 0.20
C ALA A 46 18.72 5.93 1.51
N ALA A 47 17.49 5.43 1.42
CA ALA A 47 16.72 4.97 2.56
C ALA A 47 16.08 3.62 2.22
N THR A 48 16.07 2.73 3.20
CA THR A 48 15.23 1.53 3.21
C THR A 48 14.24 1.68 4.34
N VAL A 49 12.96 1.79 4.01
CA VAL A 49 11.86 1.93 4.96
C VAL A 49 11.08 0.64 5.00
N THR A 50 11.01 0.00 6.16
CA THR A 50 10.24 -1.22 6.36
C THR A 50 8.89 -0.86 6.96
N PHE A 51 7.82 -1.21 6.27
CA PHE A 51 6.45 -1.07 6.72
C PHE A 51 5.93 -2.42 7.20
N SER A 52 5.47 -2.46 8.45
CA SER A 52 4.79 -3.62 9.03
C SER A 52 3.34 -3.67 8.55
N HIS A 53 2.86 -4.88 8.23
CA HIS A 53 1.51 -5.15 7.74
C HIS A 53 1.14 -4.38 6.46
N GLU A 54 2.12 -4.17 5.58
CA GLU A 54 1.91 -3.59 4.25
C GLU A 54 2.49 -4.50 3.18
N ASP A 55 1.97 -4.42 1.96
CA ASP A 55 2.32 -5.29 0.85
C ASP A 55 2.30 -4.54 -0.50
N HIS A 56 2.08 -5.27 -1.61
CA HIS A 56 1.99 -4.70 -2.95
C HIS A 56 0.89 -3.65 -3.13
N THR A 57 -0.14 -3.64 -2.28
CA THR A 57 -1.25 -2.67 -2.34
C THR A 57 -0.78 -1.25 -2.05
N LEU A 58 0.08 -1.04 -1.05
CA LEU A 58 0.74 0.23 -0.78
C LEU A 58 2.02 0.39 -1.62
N GLY A 59 2.84 -0.67 -1.71
CA GLY A 59 4.17 -0.62 -2.30
C GLY A 59 4.18 -0.23 -3.77
N ASN A 60 3.28 -0.80 -4.59
CA ASN A 60 3.28 -0.49 -6.03
C ASN A 60 2.86 0.95 -6.33
N PRO A 61 1.72 1.46 -5.83
CA PRO A 61 1.32 2.84 -6.05
C PRO A 61 2.35 3.83 -5.49
N LEU A 62 2.88 3.58 -4.29
CA LEU A 62 3.87 4.45 -3.67
C LEU A 62 5.17 4.51 -4.49
N ARG A 63 5.64 3.37 -5.00
CA ARG A 63 6.76 3.33 -5.94
C ARG A 63 6.50 4.19 -7.18
N HIS A 64 5.31 4.11 -7.77
CA HIS A 64 4.97 4.90 -8.94
C HIS A 64 5.02 6.41 -8.65
N VAL A 65 4.36 6.84 -7.56
CA VAL A 65 4.32 8.24 -7.15
C VAL A 65 5.72 8.79 -6.83
N ILE A 66 6.54 8.02 -6.11
CA ILE A 66 7.92 8.43 -5.79
C ILE A 66 8.78 8.56 -7.05
N MET A 67 8.62 7.65 -8.03
CA MET A 67 9.36 7.71 -9.29
C MET A 67 8.96 8.87 -10.22
N GLU A 68 7.84 9.55 -9.95
CA GLU A 68 7.45 10.77 -10.68
C GLU A 68 8.25 12.00 -10.22
N ASP A 69 8.85 11.95 -9.03
CA ASP A 69 9.69 13.02 -8.51
C ASP A 69 11.06 13.04 -9.24
N PRO A 70 11.42 14.15 -9.93
CA PRO A 70 12.67 14.25 -10.68
C PRO A 70 13.92 14.21 -9.80
N SER A 71 13.80 14.40 -8.48
CA SER A 71 14.92 14.24 -7.54
C SER A 71 15.31 12.78 -7.32
N VAL A 72 14.42 11.83 -7.65
CA VAL A 72 14.57 10.40 -7.38
C VAL A 72 15.32 9.71 -8.50
N THR A 73 16.48 9.14 -8.16
CA THR A 73 17.29 8.33 -9.06
C THR A 73 16.68 6.93 -9.22
N SER A 74 16.22 6.32 -8.12
CA SER A 74 15.54 5.02 -8.16
C SER A 74 14.64 4.78 -6.95
N ALA A 75 13.55 4.05 -7.17
CA ALA A 75 12.69 3.53 -6.13
C ALA A 75 12.16 2.13 -6.48
N GLY A 76 12.10 1.28 -5.46
CA GLY A 76 11.65 -0.10 -5.58
C GLY A 76 11.14 -0.61 -4.24
N TYR A 77 10.30 -1.64 -4.25
CA TYR A 77 9.86 -2.29 -3.03
C TYR A 77 9.94 -3.81 -3.17
N ALA A 78 10.10 -4.50 -2.05
CA ALA A 78 10.15 -5.94 -1.98
C ALA A 78 9.46 -6.45 -0.71
N ILE A 79 8.91 -7.65 -0.80
CA ILE A 79 8.46 -8.43 0.36
C ILE A 79 9.55 -9.50 0.56
N PRO A 80 10.44 -9.35 1.57
CA PRO A 80 11.60 -10.23 1.71
C PRO A 80 11.21 -11.70 1.92
N HIS A 81 10.12 -11.94 2.65
CA HIS A 81 9.62 -13.28 2.93
C HIS A 81 8.08 -13.32 2.99
N PRO A 82 7.39 -14.22 2.26
CA PRO A 82 5.92 -14.25 2.19
C PRO A 82 5.19 -14.53 3.52
N LEU A 83 5.85 -15.17 4.48
CA LEU A 83 5.27 -15.43 5.82
C LEU A 83 5.50 -14.28 6.80
N GLU A 84 6.29 -13.28 6.44
CA GLU A 84 6.51 -12.09 7.27
C GLU A 84 5.69 -10.94 6.69
N ALA A 85 4.82 -10.33 7.51
CA ALA A 85 4.02 -9.17 7.12
C ALA A 85 4.90 -7.90 7.13
N LYS A 86 5.95 -7.86 6.31
CA LYS A 86 6.88 -6.74 6.18
C LYS A 86 7.15 -6.42 4.71
N MET A 87 6.92 -5.17 4.33
CA MET A 87 7.33 -4.62 3.04
C MET A 87 8.52 -3.69 3.23
N GLN A 88 9.57 -3.85 2.42
CA GLN A 88 10.70 -2.94 2.37
C GLN A 88 10.61 -2.05 1.14
N LEU A 89 10.60 -0.73 1.34
CA LEU A 89 10.70 0.28 0.30
C LEU A 89 12.12 0.83 0.26
N HIS A 90 12.77 0.75 -0.88
CA HIS A 90 14.08 1.33 -1.14
C HIS A 90 13.93 2.57 -2.02
N VAL A 91 14.55 3.67 -1.60
CA VAL A 91 14.58 4.93 -2.34
C VAL A 91 15.99 5.48 -2.36
N GLN A 92 16.44 5.90 -3.53
CA GLN A 92 17.67 6.64 -3.75
C GLN A 92 17.32 7.97 -4.44
N SER A 93 17.67 9.07 -3.80
CA SER A 93 17.34 10.43 -4.24
C SER A 93 18.55 11.35 -4.09
N SER A 94 18.61 12.37 -4.93
CA SER A 94 19.50 13.52 -4.74
C SER A 94 19.08 14.41 -3.56
N GLU A 95 17.81 14.36 -3.16
CA GLU A 95 17.29 14.95 -1.94
C GLU A 95 17.36 13.98 -0.76
N TYR A 96 16.99 14.43 0.45
CA TYR A 96 16.92 13.56 1.60
C TYR A 96 15.85 12.47 1.41
N ALA A 97 16.28 11.21 1.28
CA ALA A 97 15.41 10.12 0.83
C ALA A 97 14.19 9.88 1.75
N VAL A 98 14.31 10.14 3.06
CA VAL A 98 13.15 10.04 3.97
C VAL A 98 12.09 11.08 3.65
N GLU A 99 12.52 12.30 3.32
CA GLU A 99 11.62 13.38 2.95
C GLU A 99 10.94 13.08 1.60
N THR A 100 11.68 12.53 0.64
CA THR A 100 11.11 12.02 -0.61
C THR A 100 10.03 10.96 -0.35
N VAL A 101 10.26 10.01 0.56
CA VAL A 101 9.26 9.00 0.94
C VAL A 101 8.02 9.66 1.56
N ALA A 102 8.20 10.63 2.47
CA ALA A 102 7.09 11.35 3.08
C ALA A 102 6.27 12.14 2.05
N LYS A 103 6.92 12.89 1.16
CA LYS A 103 6.29 13.59 0.02
C LYS A 103 5.52 12.62 -0.87
N GLY A 104 6.08 11.44 -1.13
CA GLY A 104 5.43 10.38 -1.91
C GLY A 104 4.14 9.86 -1.27
N LEU A 105 4.15 9.66 0.06
CA LEU A 105 2.96 9.26 0.81
C LEU A 105 1.87 10.34 0.78
N GLU A 106 2.24 11.60 1.00
CA GLU A 106 1.31 12.73 0.93
C GLU A 106 0.68 12.86 -0.47
N ARG A 107 1.49 12.72 -1.53
CA ARG A 107 1.01 12.78 -2.91
C ARG A 107 0.08 11.61 -3.24
N LEU A 108 0.39 10.40 -2.77
CA LEU A 108 -0.47 9.23 -2.95
C LEU A 108 -1.82 9.42 -2.26
N ALA A 109 -1.84 9.95 -1.03
CA ALA A 109 -3.08 10.28 -0.33
C ALA A 109 -3.92 11.30 -1.11
N ALA A 110 -3.29 12.36 -1.63
CA ALA A 110 -3.99 13.36 -2.45
C ALA A 110 -4.62 12.76 -3.73
N ILE A 111 -3.93 11.82 -4.39
CA ILE A 111 -4.47 11.11 -5.57
C ILE A 111 -5.71 10.28 -5.19
N CYS A 112 -5.69 9.61 -4.04
CA CYS A 112 -6.85 8.86 -3.53
C CYS A 112 -8.05 9.80 -3.28
N ASP A 113 -7.83 10.95 -2.64
CA ASP A 113 -8.87 11.94 -2.38
C ASP A 113 -9.46 12.51 -3.67
N GLU A 114 -8.61 12.86 -4.65
CA GLU A 114 -9.01 13.33 -5.97
C GLU A 114 -9.84 12.27 -6.72
N THR A 115 -9.40 11.01 -6.67
CA THR A 115 -10.08 9.88 -7.32
C THR A 115 -11.45 9.62 -6.69
N LEU A 116 -11.54 9.60 -5.35
CA LEU A 116 -12.81 9.42 -4.63
C LEU A 116 -13.78 10.56 -4.90
N LYS A 117 -13.29 11.81 -4.91
CA LYS A 117 -14.11 12.97 -5.25
C LYS A 117 -14.67 12.87 -6.68
N SER A 118 -13.83 12.51 -7.65
CA SER A 118 -14.26 12.33 -9.04
C SER A 118 -15.28 11.19 -9.16
N PHE A 119 -15.05 10.08 -8.45
CA PHE A 119 -15.97 8.94 -8.45
C PHE A 119 -17.34 9.32 -7.90
N ASN A 120 -17.38 9.97 -6.73
CA ASN A 120 -18.63 10.38 -6.09
C ASN A 120 -19.42 11.38 -6.95
N ALA A 121 -18.74 12.34 -7.59
CA ALA A 121 -19.40 13.27 -8.50
C ALA A 121 -20.05 12.56 -9.70
N CYS A 122 -19.39 11.53 -10.27
CA CYS A 122 -19.96 10.72 -11.33
C CYS A 122 -21.16 9.89 -10.85
N VAL A 123 -21.09 9.30 -9.65
CA VAL A 123 -22.21 8.54 -9.06
C VAL A 123 -23.43 9.41 -8.81
N GLU A 124 -23.25 10.63 -8.32
CA GLU A 124 -24.33 11.60 -8.13
C GLU A 124 -24.94 12.05 -9.45
N ALA A 125 -24.11 12.30 -10.48
CA ALA A 125 -24.60 12.66 -11.80
C ALA A 125 -25.46 11.55 -12.42
N ILE A 126 -25.04 10.29 -12.32
CA ILE A 126 -25.81 9.14 -12.82
C ILE A 126 -27.13 8.98 -12.06
N SER A 127 -27.10 9.16 -10.73
CA SER A 127 -28.30 9.05 -9.89
C SER A 127 -29.30 10.20 -10.14
N ALA A 128 -28.83 11.36 -10.61
CA ALA A 128 -29.68 12.47 -11.00
C ALA A 128 -30.31 12.30 -12.40
N GLU A 129 -29.65 11.56 -13.30
CA GLU A 129 -30.12 11.27 -14.65
C GLU A 129 -31.16 10.14 -14.70
N ASP A 130 -31.11 9.18 -13.77
CA ASP A 130 -32.10 8.11 -13.63
C ASP A 130 -32.72 8.06 -12.22
N PRO A 131 -33.76 8.87 -11.93
CA PRO A 131 -34.44 8.85 -10.63
C PRO A 131 -35.32 7.60 -10.42
N GLU A 132 -35.63 6.82 -11.45
CA GLU A 132 -36.54 5.65 -11.34
C GLU A 132 -35.86 4.29 -11.42
N GLY A 133 -34.56 4.21 -11.72
CA GLY A 133 -33.74 3.01 -11.56
C GLY A 133 -34.29 1.82 -12.37
N HIS A 134 -34.14 1.87 -13.68
CA HIS A 134 -34.49 0.76 -14.59
C HIS A 134 -33.24 0.14 -15.21
#